data_AF-A0A2D7IGX4-F1
#
_entry.id   AF-A0A2D7IGX4-F1
#
_cell.length_a   1.000
_cell.length_b   1.000
_cell.length_c   1.000
_cell.angle_alpha   90.00
_cell.angle_beta   90.00
_cell.angle_gamma   90.00
#
_symmetry.space_group_name_H-M   'P 1'
#
loop_
_entity.id
_entity.type
_entity.pdbx_description
1 polymer ?
#
loop_
_entity_poly.entity_id
_entity_poly.type
_entity_poly.pdbx_seq_one_letter_code
_entity_poly.pdbx_strand_id
1 'polypeptide(L)'
;MSLKKIRILPDQYVFKQDEKGDSAYLIISGTFIVERDKINAGNISEGEIFGELSLILNANRTASIRAVTPCEIVEIKPRALDQLLLSSKFELHKVIKNLAEEIAKKSNQKLPIRLDELNKLIEDEPPVISKLAIQLHHRLSQMLYS
;
A
#
# COMPACT_ATOMS: atom_id res chain seq x y z
N MET A 1 5.02 21.31 -6.72
CA MET A 1 4.40 20.75 -5.50
C MET A 1 5.54 20.26 -4.62
N SER A 2 5.71 20.80 -3.41
CA SER A 2 6.79 20.38 -2.50
C SER A 2 6.43 19.05 -1.85
N LEU A 3 7.28 18.04 -2.00
CA LEU A 3 7.14 16.77 -1.29
C LEU A 3 7.39 16.99 0.21
N LYS A 4 6.43 16.62 1.06
CA LYS A 4 6.58 16.71 2.51
C LYS A 4 7.27 15.44 3.03
N LYS A 5 8.53 15.59 3.42
CA LYS A 5 9.30 14.54 4.11
C LYS A 5 8.97 14.54 5.60
N ILE A 6 8.81 13.36 6.18
CA ILE A 6 8.47 13.15 7.58
C ILE A 6 9.45 12.12 8.16
N ARG A 7 9.99 12.42 9.34
CA ARG A 7 10.82 11.49 10.10
C ARG A 7 9.99 10.82 11.19
N ILE A 8 10.13 9.51 11.31
CA ILE A 8 9.46 8.70 12.33
C ILE A 8 10.53 7.96 13.12
N LEU A 9 10.47 8.05 14.45
CA LEU A 9 11.40 7.36 15.34
C LEU A 9 10.90 5.93 15.62
N PRO A 10 11.79 5.00 16.03
CA PRO A 10 11.38 3.68 16.47
C PRO A 10 10.22 3.73 17.48
N ASP A 11 9.33 2.74 17.37
CA ASP A 11 8.11 2.56 18.16
C ASP A 11 7.02 3.62 18.00
N GLN A 12 7.24 4.65 17.17
CA GLN A 12 6.19 5.58 16.81
C GLN A 12 5.24 4.98 15.77
N TYR A 13 3.95 5.15 16.02
CA TYR A 13 2.90 4.87 15.04
C TYR A 13 2.78 6.03 14.06
N VAL A 14 2.70 5.72 12.77
CA VAL A 14 2.29 6.70 11.74
C VAL A 14 0.77 6.92 11.82
N PHE A 15 0.04 5.81 11.99
CA PHE A 15 -1.40 5.79 12.25
C PHE A 15 -1.78 4.43 12.85
N LYS A 16 -2.97 4.36 13.44
CA LYS A 16 -3.56 3.12 13.95
C LYS A 16 -4.68 2.61 13.06
N GLN A 17 -4.94 1.31 13.15
CA GLN A 17 -6.10 0.68 12.54
C GLN A 17 -7.39 1.41 12.94
N ASP A 18 -8.37 1.42 12.04
CA ASP A 18 -9.69 2.04 12.17
C ASP A 18 -9.70 3.59 12.24
N GLU A 19 -8.53 4.24 12.22
CA GLU A 19 -8.45 5.70 12.03
C GLU A 19 -8.85 6.10 10.59
N LYS A 20 -9.28 7.35 10.40
CA LYS A 20 -9.50 7.89 9.05
C LYS A 20 -8.17 8.12 8.35
N GLY A 21 -8.07 7.72 7.08
CA GLY A 21 -6.89 7.98 6.26
C GLY A 21 -7.05 9.20 5.36
N ASP A 22 -6.11 10.14 5.43
CA ASP A 22 -6.10 11.38 4.64
C ASP A 22 -4.85 11.51 3.74
N SER A 23 -3.91 10.57 3.84
CA SER A 23 -2.67 10.50 3.05
C SER A 23 -2.14 9.07 2.99
N ALA A 24 -1.42 8.77 1.93
CA ALA A 24 -0.55 7.59 1.81
C ALA A 24 0.91 8.04 1.93
N TYR A 25 1.83 7.10 2.01
CA TYR A 25 3.24 7.41 2.28
C TYR A 25 4.15 6.48 1.49
N LEU A 26 5.21 7.04 0.89
CA LEU A 26 6.33 6.29 0.31
C LEU A 26 7.45 6.18 1.35
N ILE A 27 7.95 4.98 1.59
CA ILE A 27 9.10 4.75 2.47
C ILE A 27 10.38 5.10 1.71
N ILE A 28 11.11 6.10 2.21
CA ILE A 28 12.43 6.49 1.68
C ILE A 28 13.54 5.70 2.36
N SER A 29 13.38 5.39 3.64
CA SER A 29 14.33 4.55 4.38
C SER A 29 13.69 3.98 5.65
N GLY A 30 14.21 2.85 6.11
CA GLY A 30 13.81 2.20 7.35
C GLY A 30 12.78 1.10 7.17
N THR A 31 12.28 0.58 8.29
CA THR A 31 11.35 -0.55 8.33
C THR A 31 10.21 -0.29 9.30
N PHE A 32 9.00 -0.66 8.89
CA PHE A 32 7.81 -0.62 9.72
C PHE A 32 7.22 -2.03 9.89
N ILE A 33 6.60 -2.27 11.03
CA ILE A 33 5.70 -3.41 11.23
C ILE A 33 4.28 -2.97 10.84
N VAL A 34 3.57 -3.88 10.18
CA VAL A 34 2.13 -3.80 9.92
C VAL A 34 1.40 -4.61 10.98
N GLU A 35 0.50 -4.00 11.73
CA GLU A 35 -0.27 -4.66 12.78
C GLU A 35 -1.76 -4.64 12.44
N ARG A 36 -2.36 -5.81 12.24
CA ARG A 36 -3.80 -5.96 11.98
C ARG A 36 -4.43 -6.74 13.12
N ASP A 37 -5.49 -6.19 13.70
CA ASP A 37 -6.17 -6.72 14.88
C ASP A 37 -5.19 -7.02 16.04
N LYS A 38 -4.18 -6.14 16.19
CA LYS A 38 -3.06 -6.24 17.16
C LYS A 38 -2.10 -7.42 16.93
N ILE A 39 -2.19 -8.09 15.79
CA ILE A 39 -1.29 -9.17 15.38
C ILE A 39 -0.32 -8.62 14.33
N ASN A 40 0.95 -9.03 14.40
CA ASN A 40 1.93 -8.70 13.37
C ASN A 40 1.53 -9.37 12.05
N ALA A 41 1.23 -8.55 11.04
CA ALA A 41 0.80 -8.96 9.70
C ALA A 41 1.95 -8.87 8.66
N GLY A 42 3.18 -8.61 9.11
CA GLY A 42 4.38 -8.50 8.28
C GLY A 42 5.11 -7.19 8.46
N ASN A 43 6.16 -7.01 7.66
CA ASN A 43 6.97 -5.81 7.63
C ASN A 43 6.89 -5.15 6.25
N ILE A 44 7.07 -3.84 6.23
CA ILE A 44 7.23 -3.04 5.01
C ILE A 44 8.47 -2.17 5.11
N SER A 45 9.11 -1.90 3.98
CA SER A 45 10.42 -1.24 3.94
C SER A 45 10.60 -0.30 2.74
N GLU A 46 11.83 0.18 2.54
CA GLU A 46 12.19 1.14 1.50
C GLU A 46 11.59 0.82 0.13
N GLY A 47 11.06 1.85 -0.52
CA GLY A 47 10.44 1.76 -1.85
C GLY A 47 8.98 1.35 -1.85
N GLU A 48 8.43 0.89 -0.72
CA GLU A 48 7.01 0.55 -0.61
C GLU A 48 6.14 1.77 -0.28
N ILE A 49 4.91 1.72 -0.79
CA ILE A 49 3.83 2.64 -0.43
C ILE A 49 2.95 1.99 0.65
N PHE A 50 2.56 2.75 1.66
CA PHE A 50 1.59 2.31 2.68
C PHE A 50 0.53 3.38 2.96
N GLY A 51 -0.61 2.93 3.50
CA GLY A 51 -1.78 3.80 3.73
C GLY A 51 -2.58 4.12 2.47
N GLU A 52 -2.22 3.51 1.34
CA GLU A 52 -2.92 3.61 0.05
C GLU A 52 -4.32 2.98 0.10
N LEU A 53 -4.49 1.88 0.85
CA LEU A 53 -5.75 1.14 0.87
C LEU A 53 -6.92 1.99 1.35
N SER A 54 -6.73 2.79 2.39
CA SER A 54 -7.78 3.69 2.88
C SER A 54 -8.20 4.74 1.84
N LEU A 55 -7.26 5.18 0.99
CA LEU A 55 -7.53 6.16 -0.04
C LEU A 55 -8.22 5.51 -1.25
N ILE A 56 -7.70 4.39 -1.73
CA ILE A 56 -8.25 3.63 -2.87
C ILE A 56 -9.69 3.18 -2.58
N LEU A 57 -9.96 2.74 -1.35
CA LEU A 57 -11.24 2.18 -0.94
C LEU A 57 -12.17 3.20 -0.29
N ASN A 58 -11.70 4.44 -0.06
CA ASN A 58 -12.40 5.44 0.75
C ASN A 58 -12.91 4.86 2.10
N ALA A 59 -12.00 4.20 2.82
CA ALA A 59 -12.27 3.47 4.05
C ALA A 59 -11.29 3.86 5.16
N ASN A 60 -11.56 3.41 6.39
CA ASN A 60 -10.62 3.58 7.50
C ASN A 60 -9.34 2.75 7.28
N ARG A 61 -8.28 3.05 8.05
CA ARG A 61 -7.01 2.30 8.03
C ARG A 61 -7.26 0.82 8.33
N THR A 62 -6.80 -0.06 7.45
CA THR A 62 -6.98 -1.51 7.58
C THR A 62 -6.02 -2.17 8.58
N ALA A 63 -4.94 -1.47 8.95
CA ALA A 63 -3.91 -1.90 9.88
C ALA A 63 -3.24 -0.67 10.54
N SER A 64 -2.55 -0.90 11.64
CA SER A 64 -1.64 0.07 12.26
C SER A 64 -0.25 -0.06 11.67
N ILE A 65 0.48 1.04 11.57
CA ILE A 65 1.85 1.08 11.04
C ILE A 65 2.77 1.68 12.09
N ARG A 66 3.76 0.91 12.56
CA ARG A 66 4.72 1.32 13.59
C ARG A 66 6.15 1.16 13.10
N ALA A 67 6.98 2.18 13.31
CA ALA A 67 8.38 2.14 12.93
C ALA A 67 9.18 1.19 13.84
N VAL A 68 10.09 0.41 13.26
CA VAL A 68 11.04 -0.46 13.98
C VAL A 68 12.43 0.17 14.02
N THR A 69 12.80 0.84 12.94
CA THR A 69 14.03 1.62 12.82
C THR A 69 13.68 3.11 12.75
N PRO A 70 14.67 4.02 12.83
CA PRO A 70 14.45 5.37 12.31
C PRO A 70 14.01 5.30 10.85
N CYS A 71 12.94 6.02 10.50
CA CYS A 71 12.36 6.00 9.17
C CYS A 71 12.22 7.40 8.59
N GLU A 72 12.35 7.49 7.26
CA GLU A 72 11.98 8.67 6.48
C GLU A 72 10.89 8.28 5.49
N ILE A 73 9.81 9.05 5.45
CA ILE A 73 8.68 8.84 4.54
C ILE A 73 8.34 10.13 3.81
N VAL A 74 7.78 10.00 2.61
CA VAL A 74 7.22 11.12 1.85
C VAL A 74 5.70 10.99 1.80
N GLU A 75 5.01 12.07 2.16
CA GLU A 75 3.55 12.16 2.10
C GLU A 75 3.04 12.20 0.65
N ILE A 76 2.07 11.35 0.35
CA ILE A 76 1.33 11.30 -0.91
C ILE A 76 -0.12 11.70 -0.61
N LYS A 77 -0.53 12.87 -1.12
CA LYS A 77 -1.91 13.36 -0.98
C LYS A 77 -2.87 12.55 -1.86
N PRO A 78 -4.16 12.43 -1.46
CA PRO A 78 -5.16 11.66 -2.21
C PRO A 78 -5.22 12.03 -3.69
N ARG A 79 -5.28 13.32 -4.01
CA ARG A 79 -5.28 13.81 -5.39
C ARG A 79 -4.07 13.34 -6.21
N ALA A 80 -2.89 13.25 -5.60
CA ALA A 80 -1.69 12.79 -6.30
C ALA A 80 -1.74 11.27 -6.56
N LEU A 81 -2.25 10.51 -5.59
CA LEU A 81 -2.48 9.07 -5.76
C LEU A 81 -3.55 8.80 -6.83
N ASP A 82 -4.65 9.55 -6.82
CA ASP A 82 -5.71 9.44 -7.83
C ASP A 82 -5.19 9.74 -9.23
N GLN A 83 -4.40 10.81 -9.39
CA GLN A 83 -3.76 11.13 -10.68
C GLN A 83 -2.83 10.02 -11.17
N LEU A 84 -2.06 9.42 -10.26
CA LEU A 84 -1.21 8.27 -10.58
C LEU A 84 -2.06 7.08 -11.05
N LEU A 85 -3.13 6.75 -10.32
CA LEU A 85 -4.04 5.64 -10.66
C LEU A 85 -4.81 5.87 -11.97
N LEU A 86 -5.12 7.12 -12.30
CA LEU A 86 -5.79 7.51 -13.54
C LEU A 86 -4.83 7.61 -14.74
N SER A 87 -3.51 7.64 -14.50
CA SER A 87 -2.50 7.65 -15.56
C SER A 87 -2.24 6.28 -16.18
N SER A 88 -2.71 5.19 -15.55
CA SER A 88 -2.57 3.82 -16.05
C SER A 88 -3.70 3.39 -16.98
N LYS A 89 -3.51 2.32 -17.75
CA LYS A 89 -4.58 1.67 -18.51
C LYS A 89 -5.74 1.29 -17.57
N PHE A 90 -6.95 1.41 -18.08
CA PHE A 90 -8.20 1.14 -17.33
C PHE A 90 -8.22 -0.26 -16.69
N GLU A 91 -7.68 -1.27 -17.38
CA GLU A 91 -7.62 -2.63 -16.86
C GLU A 91 -6.66 -2.76 -15.66
N LEU A 92 -5.50 -2.08 -15.68
CA LEU A 92 -4.60 -2.08 -14.52
C LEU A 92 -5.24 -1.37 -13.33
N HIS A 93 -5.92 -0.24 -13.57
CA HIS A 93 -6.66 0.47 -12.53
C HIS A 93 -7.67 -0.44 -11.82
N LYS A 94 -8.46 -1.22 -12.57
CA LYS A 94 -9.39 -2.21 -11.99
C LYS A 94 -8.66 -3.27 -11.18
N VAL A 95 -7.56 -3.80 -11.70
CA VAL A 95 -6.77 -4.83 -11.00
C VAL A 95 -6.26 -4.31 -9.66
N ILE A 96 -5.71 -3.08 -9.63
CA ILE A 96 -5.25 -2.44 -8.40
C ILE A 96 -6.40 -2.28 -7.39
N LYS A 97 -7.58 -1.85 -7.86
CA LYS A 97 -8.76 -1.72 -7.00
C LYS A 97 -9.20 -3.07 -6.44
N ASN A 98 -9.28 -4.10 -7.28
CA ASN A 98 -9.65 -5.46 -6.85
C ASN A 98 -8.65 -6.04 -5.85
N LEU A 99 -7.34 -5.83 -6.08
CA LEU A 99 -6.31 -6.23 -5.11
C LEU A 99 -6.49 -5.52 -3.77
N ALA A 100 -6.74 -4.21 -3.79
CA ALA A 100 -6.99 -3.45 -2.57
C ALA A 100 -8.22 -3.96 -1.81
N GLU A 101 -9.32 -4.25 -2.52
CA GLU A 101 -10.54 -4.82 -1.95
C GLU A 101 -10.28 -6.18 -1.31
N GLU A 102 -9.54 -7.07 -1.97
CA GLU A 102 -9.20 -8.39 -1.42
C GLU A 102 -8.28 -8.30 -0.19
N ILE A 103 -7.30 -7.39 -0.16
CA ILE A 103 -6.44 -7.19 1.02
C ILE A 103 -7.26 -6.69 2.22
N ALA A 104 -8.23 -5.81 1.97
CA ALA A 104 -9.07 -5.24 3.02
C ALA A 104 -10.06 -6.26 3.63
N LYS A 105 -10.41 -7.34 2.91
CA LYS A 105 -11.27 -8.39 3.46
C LYS A 105 -10.65 -9.05 4.70
N LYS A 106 -11.52 -9.53 5.59
CA LYS A 106 -11.12 -10.26 6.81
C LYS A 106 -10.95 -11.77 6.57
N SER A 107 -11.66 -12.34 5.60
CA SER A 107 -11.62 -13.77 5.27
C SER A 107 -11.98 -14.01 3.80
N ASN A 108 -11.73 -15.23 3.33
CA ASN A 108 -12.04 -15.69 1.97
C ASN A 108 -11.46 -14.79 0.89
N GLN A 109 -10.25 -14.28 1.14
CA GLN A 109 -9.48 -13.57 0.14
C GLN A 109 -9.21 -14.51 -1.03
N LYS A 110 -9.16 -13.93 -2.22
CA LYS A 110 -8.72 -14.63 -3.43
C LYS A 110 -7.75 -13.74 -4.18
N LEU A 111 -6.83 -14.35 -4.91
CA LEU A 111 -5.94 -13.61 -5.78
C LEU A 111 -6.68 -13.26 -7.10
N PRO A 112 -6.92 -11.97 -7.42
CA PRO A 112 -7.71 -11.59 -8.59
C PRO A 112 -7.05 -11.87 -9.94
N ILE A 113 -5.72 -11.91 -9.95
CA ILE A 113 -4.88 -12.01 -11.15
C ILE A 113 -3.61 -12.78 -10.79
N ARG A 114 -3.09 -13.61 -11.69
CA ARG A 114 -1.81 -14.26 -11.47
C ARG A 114 -0.64 -13.31 -11.72
N LEU A 115 0.53 -13.58 -11.13
CA LEU A 115 1.70 -12.72 -11.29
C LEU A 115 2.17 -12.61 -12.74
N ASP A 116 2.12 -13.69 -13.52
CA ASP A 116 2.50 -13.71 -14.93
C ASP A 116 1.55 -12.91 -15.82
N GLU A 117 0.26 -12.89 -15.49
CA GLU A 117 -0.75 -12.05 -16.14
C GLU A 117 -0.56 -10.58 -15.76
N LEU A 118 -0.30 -10.30 -14.48
CA LEU A 118 -0.03 -8.94 -14.01
C LEU A 118 1.22 -8.36 -14.68
N ASN A 119 2.30 -9.15 -14.81
CA ASN A 119 3.53 -8.71 -15.47
C ASN A 119 3.32 -8.27 -16.93
N LYS A 120 2.41 -8.93 -17.67
CA LYS A 120 2.04 -8.51 -19.03
C LYS A 120 1.25 -7.20 -19.02
N LEU A 121 0.39 -7.00 -18.02
CA LEU A 121 -0.45 -5.81 -17.92
C LEU A 121 0.36 -4.54 -17.61
N ILE A 122 1.48 -4.69 -16.90
CA ILE A 122 2.33 -3.58 -16.44
C ILE A 122 3.53 -3.26 -17.35
N GLU A 123 3.74 -3.99 -18.44
CA GLU A 123 4.94 -3.90 -19.29
C GLU A 123 5.20 -2.49 -19.84
N ASP A 124 4.15 -1.79 -20.26
CA ASP A 124 4.22 -0.41 -20.78
C ASP A 124 3.70 0.65 -19.78
N GLU A 125 3.55 0.29 -18.52
CA GLU A 125 2.95 1.15 -17.51
C GLU A 125 4.02 1.97 -16.76
N PRO A 126 3.68 3.16 -16.24
CA PRO A 126 4.61 3.96 -15.46
C PRO A 126 5.24 3.16 -14.31
N PRO A 127 6.56 3.21 -14.08
CA PRO A 127 7.24 2.36 -13.11
C PRO A 127 6.65 2.41 -11.69
N VAL A 128 6.13 3.58 -11.28
CA VAL A 128 5.52 3.77 -9.96
C VAL A 128 4.20 2.99 -9.85
N ILE A 129 3.36 2.99 -10.89
CA ILE A 129 2.09 2.25 -10.85
C ILE A 129 2.32 0.74 -10.96
N SER A 130 3.29 0.33 -11.79
CA SER A 130 3.70 -1.07 -11.93
C SER A 130 4.21 -1.63 -10.59
N LYS A 131 5.06 -0.88 -9.88
CA LYS A 131 5.53 -1.25 -8.54
C LYS A 131 4.39 -1.33 -7.52
N LEU A 132 3.46 -0.37 -7.53
CA LEU A 132 2.30 -0.40 -6.64
C LEU A 132 1.44 -1.66 -6.87
N ALA A 133 1.17 -1.99 -8.14
CA ALA A 133 0.38 -3.18 -8.47
C ALA A 133 1.08 -4.48 -8.02
N ILE A 134 2.38 -4.62 -8.30
CA ILE A 134 3.20 -5.76 -7.83
C ILE A 134 3.19 -5.84 -6.31
N GLN A 135 3.36 -4.72 -5.62
CA GLN A 135 3.38 -4.65 -4.17
C GLN A 135 2.05 -5.15 -3.56
N LEU A 136 0.91 -4.67 -4.06
CA LEU A 136 -0.40 -5.11 -3.59
C LEU A 136 -0.62 -6.60 -3.86
N HIS A 137 -0.25 -7.07 -5.06
CA HIS A 137 -0.31 -8.49 -5.40
C HIS A 137 0.55 -9.34 -4.45
N HIS A 138 1.79 -8.92 -4.16
CA HIS A 138 2.67 -9.62 -3.24
C HIS A 138 2.07 -9.68 -1.82
N ARG A 139 1.56 -8.56 -1.29
CA ARG A 139 0.92 -8.52 0.03
C ARG A 139 -0.24 -9.51 0.13
N LEU A 140 -1.13 -9.50 -0.86
CA LEU A 140 -2.28 -10.40 -0.89
C LEU A 140 -1.84 -11.87 -1.00
N SER A 141 -0.85 -12.16 -1.85
CA SER A 141 -0.28 -13.49 -2.00
C SER A 141 0.27 -14.01 -0.68
N GLN A 142 1.09 -13.23 0.04
CA GLN A 142 1.64 -13.65 1.33
C GLN A 142 0.54 -13.95 2.36
N MET A 143 -0.54 -13.16 2.39
CA MET A 143 -1.67 -13.41 3.30
C MET A 143 -2.46 -14.69 2.98
N LEU A 144 -2.45 -15.16 1.73
CA LEU A 144 -3.15 -16.38 1.32
C LEU A 144 -2.36 -17.65 1.67
N TYR A 145 -1.04 -17.53 1.81
CA TYR A 145 -0.12 -18.65 2.07
C TYR A 145 0.55 -18.58 3.46
N SER A 146 0.08 -17.68 4.34
CA SER A 146 0.54 -17.50 5.73
C SER A 146 -0.16 -18.41 6.72
#